data_AF-W1WI13-F1
#
_entry.id   AF-W1WI13-F1
#
_cell.length_a   1.000
_cell.length_b   1.000
_cell.length_c   1.000
_cell.angle_alpha   90.00
_cell.angle_beta   90.00
_cell.angle_gamma   90.00
#
_symmetry.space_group_name_H-M   'P 1'
#
loop_
_entity.id
_entity.type
_entity.pdbx_description
1 polymer ?
#
loop_
_entity_poly.entity_id
_entity_poly.type
_entity_poly.pdbx_seq_one_letter_code
_entity_poly.pdbx_strand_id
1 'polypeptide(L)' 'MLKIRLHGTTEEIKKAEEVLKNNFVILSTSEPYKDRGVNLYYRVYVDCEIKENNINNDEM' A
#
# COMPACT_ATOMS: atom_id res chain seq x y z
N MET A 1 -7.24 8.99 -7.03
CA MET A 1 -6.70 8.63 -5.71
C MET A 1 -7.35 7.36 -5.20
N LEU A 2 -6.54 6.35 -4.89
CA LEU A 2 -6.95 5.03 -4.42
C LEU A 2 -6.57 4.88 -2.94
N LYS A 3 -7.39 4.18 -2.17
CA LYS A 3 -7.09 3.85 -0.76
C LYS A 3 -6.97 2.34 -0.61
N ILE A 4 -5.82 1.86 -0.14
CA ILE A 4 -5.54 0.45 0.11
C ILE A 4 -5.45 0.24 1.62
N ARG A 5 -6.20 -0.73 2.16
CA ARG A 5 -6.10 -1.12 3.57
C ARG A 5 -5.21 -2.36 3.70
N LEU A 6 -4.07 -2.20 4.36
CA LEU A 6 -3.20 -3.30 4.76
C LEU A 6 -3.59 -3.79 6.16
N HIS A 7 -3.58 -5.11 6.34
CA HIS A 7 -3.88 -5.75 7.61
C HIS A 7 -2.96 -6.96 7.78
N GLY A 8 -2.23 -7.01 8.89
CA GLY A 8 -1.27 -8.06 9.19
C GLY A 8 -0.33 -7.65 10.31
N THR A 9 0.74 -8.40 10.52
CA THR A 9 1.82 -7.98 11.42
C THR A 9 2.52 -6.73 10.86
N THR A 10 3.23 -6.00 11.73
CA THR A 10 4.02 -4.84 11.28
C THR A 10 5.07 -5.19 10.23
N GLU A 11 5.61 -6.41 10.26
CA GLU A 11 6.58 -6.88 9.26
C GLU A 11 5.94 -7.17 7.90
N GLU A 12 4.77 -7.82 7.89
CA GLU A 12 4.02 -8.09 6.66
C GLU A 12 3.54 -6.78 6.01
N ILE A 13 3.07 -5.83 6.82
CA ILE A 13 2.63 -4.52 6.32
C ILE A 13 3.79 -3.79 5.64
N LYS A 14 4.97 -3.72 6.29
CA LYS A 14 6.16 -3.10 5.69
C LYS A 14 6.56 -3.76 4.38
N LYS A 15 6.55 -5.10 4.31
CA LYS A 15 6.85 -5.84 3.07
C LYS A 15 5.83 -5.54 1.98
N ALA A 16 4.54 -5.47 2.33
CA ALA A 16 3.49 -5.16 1.38
C ALA A 16 3.62 -3.72 0.83
N GLU A 17 3.98 -2.75 1.66
CA GLU A 17 4.25 -1.38 1.22
C GLU A 17 5.39 -1.32 0.19
N GLU A 18 6.49 -2.04 0.41
CA GLU A 18 7.59 -2.11 -0.56
C GLU A 18 7.14 -2.73 -1.90
N VAL A 19 6.30 -3.76 -1.86
CA VAL A 19 5.72 -4.36 -3.09
C VAL A 19 4.79 -3.38 -3.81
N LEU A 20 3.96 -2.63 -3.06
CA LEU A 20 3.06 -1.64 -3.64
C LEU A 20 3.81 -0.53 -4.37
N LYS A 21 4.97 -0.09 -3.84
CA LYS A 21 5.80 0.95 -4.49
C LYS A 21 6.24 0.58 -5.91
N ASN A 22 6.17 -0.68 -6.34
CA ASN A 22 6.48 -1.05 -7.71
C ASN A 22 5.44 -0.53 -8.70
N ASN A 23 4.15 -0.58 -8.34
CA ASN A 23 3.03 -0.27 -9.23
C ASN A 23 2.23 0.96 -8.80
N PHE A 24 2.48 1.49 -7.61
CA PHE A 24 1.77 2.63 -7.05
C PHE A 24 2.75 3.73 -6.62
N VAL A 25 2.32 4.98 -6.76
CA VAL A 25 2.92 6.13 -6.10
C VAL A 25 2.24 6.28 -4.74
N ILE A 26 2.97 6.06 -3.66
CA ILE A 26 2.44 6.20 -2.31
C ILE A 26 2.44 7.68 -1.93
N LEU A 27 1.26 8.22 -1.61
CA LEU A 27 1.07 9.61 -1.21
C LEU A 27 1.12 9.77 0.32
N SER A 28 0.49 8.84 1.04
CA SER A 28 0.46 8.85 2.50
C SER A 28 0.18 7.46 3.04
N THR A 29 0.68 7.21 4.25
CA THR A 29 0.45 5.99 5.02
C THR A 29 0.02 6.41 6.42
N SER A 30 -1.09 5.85 6.91
CA SER A 30 -1.56 6.10 8.27
C SER A 30 -0.68 5.43 9.32
N GLU A 31 -0.73 5.91 10.56
CA GLU A 31 -0.12 5.19 11.68
C GLU A 31 -0.75 3.79 11.85
N PRO A 32 0.03 2.78 12.29
CA PRO A 32 -0.49 1.44 12.55
C PRO A 32 -1.50 1.44 13.70
N TYR A 33 -2.74 1.11 13.39
CA TYR A 33 -3.78 0.92 14.39
C TYR A 33 -3.84 -0.55 14.82
N LYS A 34 -3.67 -0.83 16.11
CA LYS A 34 -3.76 -2.19 16.63
C LYS A 34 -5.21 -2.67 16.66
N ASP A 35 -5.45 -3.91 16.23
CA ASP A 35 -6.78 -4.50 16.37
C ASP A 35 -7.19 -4.65 17.83
N ARG A 36 -8.50 -4.49 18.12
CA ARG A 36 -9.03 -4.58 19.49
C ARG A 36 -8.73 -5.98 20.05
N GLY A 37 -7.93 -6.06 21.11
CA GLY A 37 -7.56 -7.30 21.81
C GLY A 37 -6.04 -7.55 21.87
N VAL A 38 -5.64 -8.78 22.22
CA VAL A 38 -4.23 -9.21 22.33
C VAL A 38 -3.60 -9.52 20.95
N ASN A 39 -4.27 -9.14 19.86
CA ASN A 39 -3.86 -9.54 18.52
C ASN A 39 -2.57 -8.83 18.08
N LEU A 40 -1.68 -9.57 17.42
CA LEU A 40 -0.40 -9.07 16.86
C LEU A 40 -0.62 -8.25 15.57
N TYR A 41 -1.86 -8.18 15.08
CA TYR A 41 -2.19 -7.55 13.81
C TYR A 41 -2.54 -6.07 13.95
N TYR A 42 -2.07 -5.33 12.96
CA TYR A 42 -2.22 -3.90 12.80
C TYR A 42 -2.92 -3.62 11.48
N ARG A 43 -3.56 -2.46 11.41
CA ARG A 43 -4.17 -1.94 10.19
C ARG A 43 -3.50 -0.63 9.81
N VAL A 44 -3.22 -0.50 8.52
CA VAL A 44 -2.66 0.71 7.92
C VAL A 44 -3.45 1.04 6.67
N TYR A 45 -3.76 2.31 6.47
CA TYR A 45 -4.37 2.83 5.26
C TYR A 45 -3.32 3.54 4.44
N VAL A 46 -3.24 3.17 3.16
CA VAL A 46 -2.30 3.71 2.20
C VAL A 46 -3.09 4.47 1.15
N ASP A 47 -2.80 5.76 1.04
CA ASP A 47 -3.33 6.63 -0.02
C ASP A 47 -2.32 6.63 -1.17
N CYS A 48 -2.75 6.25 -2.37
CA CYS A 48 -1.84 6.07 -3.49
C CYS A 48 -2.50 6.37 -4.85
N GLU A 49 -1.66 6.47 -5.87
CA GLU A 49 -2.04 6.53 -7.28
C GLU A 49 -1.43 5.36 -8.02
N ILE A 50 -2.12 4.85 -9.04
CA ILE A 50 -1.56 3.82 -9.93
C ILE A 50 -0.47 4.50 -10.75
N LYS A 51 0.71 3.89 -10.83
CA LYS A 51 1.73 4.37 -11.77
C LYS A 51 1.20 4.15 -13.18
N GLU A 52 1.02 5.24 -13.91
CA GLU A 52 0.81 5.13 -15.35
C GLU A 52 2.12 4.67 -15.98
N ASN A 53 2.15 3.41 -16.39
CA ASN A 53 3.14 2.99 -17.36
C ASN A 53 2.71 3.66 -18.67
N ASN A 54 3.47 4.66 -19.12
CA ASN A 54 3.32 5.18 -20.48
C ASN A 54 3.58 4.01 -21.43
N ILE A 55 2.51 3.32 -21.83
CA ILE A 55 2.54 2.43 -22.98
C ILE A 55 2.63 3.40 -24.16
N ASN A 56 3.86 3.70 -24.58
CA ASN A 56 4.07 4.34 -25.87
C ASN A 56 3.52 3.38 -26.91
N ASN A 57 2.33 3.68 -27.43
CA ASN A 57 1.79 3.05 -28.63
C ASN A 57 2.61 3.56 -29.84
N ASP A 58 3.90 3.22 -29.89
CA ASP A 58 4.78 3.43 -31.03
C ASP A 58 5.02 2.09 -31.73
N GLU A 59 3.94 1.44 -32.19
CA GLU A 59 4.02 0.46 -33.28
C GLU A 59 2.79 0.66 -34.17
N MET A 60 2.96 1.54 -35.18
CA MET A 60 2.17 1.59 -36.42
C MET A 60 2.48 0.37 -37.30
#